data_AF-A0A6S7J1R2-F1
#
_entry.id   AF-A0A6S7J1R2-F1
#
_cell.length_a   1.000
_cell.length_b   1.000
_cell.length_c   1.000
_cell.angle_alpha   90.00
_cell.angle_beta   90.00
_cell.angle_gamma   90.00
#
_symmetry.space_group_name_H-M   'P 1'
#
loop_
_entity.id
_entity.type
_entity.pdbx_description
1 polymer ?
#
loop_
_entity_poly.entity_id
_entity_poly.type
_entity_poly.pdbx_seq_one_letter_code
_entity_poly.pdbx_strand_id
1 'polypeptide(L)'
;AVRTSIYGRPGVSYIDIPGDMVLGTTDNISVTPASLPPPKALAEPSAIQQALNVLKEAKRPLVIIGKGAGYGRAEKEICKFVEKFGMPFLPTPMGKGAMKWYTFLYFICVAAASSRALLKADVILLLGARLNWILHFGLPPRFNPQVKLIQVDISPEELGNNVKPTVALFGDLSSVMKQVDHRVDK
;
A
#
# COMPACT_ATOMS: atom_id res chain seq x y z
N ALA A 1 -16.99 -15.96 -6.34
CA ALA A 1 -15.68 -16.57 -6.07
C ALA A 1 -14.53 -15.77 -6.68
N VAL A 2 -14.26 -15.84 -8.00
CA VAL A 2 -13.09 -15.15 -8.60
C VAL A 2 -13.06 -13.65 -8.31
N ARG A 3 -14.15 -12.92 -8.56
CA ARG A 3 -14.21 -11.48 -8.25
C ARG A 3 -14.02 -11.21 -6.75
N THR A 4 -14.64 -12.01 -5.90
CA THR A 4 -14.52 -11.91 -4.44
C THR A 4 -13.08 -12.11 -3.95
N SER A 5 -12.28 -12.95 -4.62
CA SER A 5 -10.89 -13.19 -4.23
C SER A 5 -9.90 -12.13 -4.74
N ILE A 6 -10.23 -11.39 -5.81
CA ILE A 6 -9.29 -10.45 -6.45
C ILE A 6 -9.72 -8.98 -6.45
N TYR A 7 -10.98 -8.65 -6.14
CA TYR A 7 -11.47 -7.25 -6.09
C TYR A 7 -11.26 -6.63 -4.72
N GLY A 8 -10.99 -5.33 -4.69
CA GLY A 8 -10.70 -4.61 -3.46
C GLY A 8 -9.50 -5.22 -2.75
N ARG A 9 -9.67 -5.56 -1.48
CA ARG A 9 -8.64 -6.31 -0.76
C ARG A 9 -8.68 -7.80 -1.13
N PRO A 10 -7.62 -8.32 -1.74
CA PRO A 10 -7.60 -9.71 -2.18
C PRO A 10 -7.56 -10.72 -1.04
N GLY A 11 -8.15 -11.89 -1.28
CA GLY A 11 -8.31 -12.94 -0.29
C GLY A 11 -8.69 -14.29 -0.90
N VAL A 12 -9.16 -15.19 -0.05
CA VAL A 12 -9.56 -16.55 -0.46
C VAL A 12 -11.07 -16.59 -0.64
N SER A 13 -11.54 -17.40 -1.59
CA SER A 13 -12.95 -17.78 -1.71
C SER A 13 -13.08 -19.28 -1.54
N TYR A 14 -14.03 -19.71 -0.72
CA TYR A 14 -14.44 -21.10 -0.61
C TYR A 14 -15.64 -21.34 -1.53
N ILE A 15 -15.64 -22.46 -2.24
CA ILE A 15 -16.74 -22.90 -3.10
C ILE A 15 -17.08 -24.31 -2.65
N ASP A 16 -18.32 -24.50 -2.22
CA ASP A 16 -18.88 -25.83 -1.97
C ASP A 16 -19.69 -26.25 -3.20
N ILE A 17 -19.50 -27.49 -3.65
CA ILE A 17 -20.16 -28.04 -4.83
C ILE A 17 -20.85 -29.34 -4.41
N PRO A 18 -22.20 -29.37 -4.36
CA PRO A 18 -22.96 -30.56 -4.04
C PRO A 18 -22.64 -31.75 -4.96
N GLY A 19 -22.71 -32.97 -4.40
CA GLY A 19 -22.32 -34.18 -5.13
C GLY A 19 -23.18 -34.48 -6.37
N ASP A 20 -24.47 -34.16 -6.33
CA ASP A 20 -25.38 -34.26 -7.48
C ASP A 20 -24.98 -33.30 -8.62
N MET A 21 -24.45 -32.12 -8.30
CA MET A 21 -23.94 -31.17 -9.30
C MET A 21 -22.63 -31.66 -9.94
N VAL A 22 -21.78 -32.33 -9.17
CA VAL A 22 -20.53 -32.95 -9.69
C VAL A 22 -20.83 -34.15 -10.58
N LEU A 23 -21.84 -34.95 -10.22
CA LEU A 23 -22.24 -36.16 -10.96
C LEU A 23 -23.22 -35.86 -12.12
N GLY A 24 -23.78 -34.66 -12.17
CA GLY A 24 -24.70 -34.22 -13.22
C GLY A 24 -24.05 -34.21 -14.59
N THR A 25 -24.80 -34.63 -15.61
CA THR A 25 -24.37 -34.57 -17.01
C THR A 25 -24.95 -33.33 -17.69
N THR A 26 -24.22 -32.79 -18.67
CA THR A 26 -24.64 -31.66 -19.50
C THR A 26 -24.10 -31.84 -20.91
N ASP A 27 -24.71 -31.17 -21.88
CA ASP A 27 -24.18 -31.07 -23.25
C ASP A 27 -22.77 -30.48 -23.25
N ASN A 28 -22.01 -30.67 -24.33
CA ASN A 28 -20.67 -30.09 -24.47
C ASN A 28 -20.72 -28.55 -24.44
N ILE A 29 -20.51 -27.95 -23.28
CA ILE A 29 -20.45 -26.50 -23.11
C ILE A 29 -19.00 -26.04 -23.21
N SER A 30 -18.72 -25.17 -24.19
CA SER A 30 -17.48 -24.40 -24.16
C SER A 30 -17.65 -23.23 -23.20
N VAL A 31 -16.97 -23.28 -22.06
CA VAL A 31 -16.96 -22.18 -21.10
C VAL A 31 -15.70 -21.34 -21.32
N THR A 32 -15.88 -20.08 -21.70
CA THR A 32 -14.78 -19.10 -21.68
C THR A 32 -14.78 -18.39 -20.33
N PRO A 33 -13.72 -18.49 -19.50
CA PRO A 33 -13.66 -17.78 -18.24
C PRO A 33 -13.67 -16.26 -18.46
N ALA A 34 -14.80 -15.60 -18.21
CA ALA A 34 -14.95 -14.16 -18.32
C ALA A 34 -14.73 -13.48 -16.96
N SER A 35 -13.49 -13.49 -16.44
CA SER A 35 -13.16 -12.63 -15.30
C SER A 35 -12.61 -11.30 -15.80
N LEU A 36 -13.35 -10.22 -15.54
CA LEU A 36 -12.83 -8.87 -15.72
C LEU A 36 -11.70 -8.62 -14.69
N PRO A 37 -10.66 -7.86 -15.06
CA PRO A 37 -9.63 -7.45 -14.11
C PRO A 37 -10.25 -6.64 -12.96
N PRO A 38 -9.60 -6.59 -11.78
CA PRO A 38 -10.04 -5.72 -10.69
C PRO A 38 -10.19 -4.27 -11.16
N PRO A 39 -11.30 -3.59 -10.80
CA PRO A 39 -11.45 -2.17 -11.07
C PRO A 39 -10.37 -1.39 -10.30
N LYS A 40 -9.85 -0.34 -10.93
CA LYS A 40 -8.87 0.55 -10.29
C LYS A 40 -9.59 1.72 -9.62
N ALA A 41 -9.39 1.86 -8.32
CA ALA A 41 -9.80 2.99 -7.51
C ALA A 41 -8.72 4.09 -7.51
N LEU A 42 -9.17 5.34 -7.56
CA LEU A 42 -8.36 6.54 -7.40
C LEU A 42 -8.67 7.17 -6.05
N ALA A 43 -7.66 7.81 -5.46
CA ALA A 43 -7.87 8.64 -4.28
C ALA A 43 -8.51 9.97 -4.67
N GLU A 44 -9.25 10.55 -3.73
CA GLU A 44 -9.90 11.84 -3.89
C GLU A 44 -8.83 12.94 -4.14
N PRO A 45 -8.98 13.80 -5.16
CA PRO A 45 -7.96 14.78 -5.54
C PRO A 45 -7.56 15.76 -4.44
N SER A 46 -8.50 16.22 -3.61
CA SER A 46 -8.20 17.13 -2.48
C SER A 46 -7.37 16.42 -1.40
N ALA A 47 -7.62 15.14 -1.13
CA ALA A 47 -6.81 14.32 -0.23
C ALA A 47 -5.38 14.13 -0.75
N ILE A 48 -5.21 13.93 -2.06
CA ILE A 48 -3.87 13.92 -2.70
C ILE A 48 -3.16 15.26 -2.48
N GLN A 49 -3.87 16.37 -2.66
CA GLN A 49 -3.30 17.71 -2.41
C GLN A 49 -2.91 17.90 -0.94
N GLN A 50 -3.75 17.46 -0.01
CA GLN A 50 -3.46 17.51 1.43
C GLN A 50 -2.23 16.67 1.78
N ALA A 51 -2.12 15.44 1.25
CA ALA A 51 -0.96 14.58 1.45
C ALA A 51 0.33 15.26 0.96
N LEU A 52 0.31 15.88 -0.22
CA LEU A 52 1.45 16.62 -0.75
C LEU A 52 1.82 17.83 0.10
N ASN A 53 0.83 18.58 0.61
CA ASN A 53 1.10 19.71 1.50
C ASN A 53 1.78 19.24 2.79
N VAL A 54 1.29 18.15 3.39
CA VAL A 54 1.91 17.55 4.59
C VAL A 54 3.33 17.06 4.30
N LEU A 55 3.57 16.44 3.14
CA LEU A 55 4.91 16.00 2.74
C LEU A 55 5.87 17.16 2.49
N LYS A 56 5.40 18.28 1.91
CA LYS A 56 6.22 19.48 1.67
C LYS A 56 6.73 20.11 2.96
N GLU A 57 5.96 20.02 4.04
CA GLU A 57 6.35 20.54 5.36
C GLU A 57 7.25 19.57 6.15
N ALA A 58 7.44 18.34 5.67
CA ALA A 58 8.18 17.31 6.39
C ALA A 58 9.68 17.61 6.44
N LYS A 59 10.27 17.56 7.63
CA LYS A 59 11.73 17.73 7.84
C LYS A 59 12.44 16.39 7.89
N ARG A 60 11.77 15.33 8.32
CA ARG A 60 12.29 13.96 8.45
C ARG A 60 11.25 12.96 7.93
N PRO A 61 10.90 13.03 6.63
CA PRO A 61 9.92 12.13 6.06
C PRO A 61 10.46 10.69 6.03
N LEU A 62 9.56 9.71 6.17
CA LEU A 62 9.87 8.29 6.05
C LEU A 62 8.79 7.57 5.24
N VAL A 63 9.18 6.75 4.27
CA VAL A 63 8.25 5.89 3.53
C VAL A 63 8.26 4.48 4.14
N ILE A 64 7.11 3.93 4.48
CA ILE A 64 6.97 2.53 4.90
C ILE A 64 6.31 1.74 3.77
N ILE A 65 6.99 0.68 3.31
CA ILE A 65 6.54 -0.13 2.17
C ILE A 65 6.03 -1.49 2.67
N GLY A 66 4.72 -1.69 2.52
CA GLY A 66 4.04 -2.92 2.84
C GLY A 66 4.06 -3.95 1.71
N LYS A 67 3.59 -5.16 2.01
CA LYS A 67 3.35 -6.20 0.99
C LYS A 67 2.33 -5.78 -0.07
N GLY A 68 1.45 -4.83 0.26
CA GLY A 68 0.48 -4.27 -0.69
C GLY A 68 1.14 -3.59 -1.89
N ALA A 69 2.38 -3.12 -1.76
CA ALA A 69 3.17 -2.61 -2.88
C ALA A 69 3.39 -3.67 -3.97
N GLY A 70 3.78 -4.88 -3.57
CA GLY A 70 3.97 -6.00 -4.49
C GLY A 70 2.64 -6.51 -5.05
N TYR A 71 1.62 -6.64 -4.19
CA TYR A 71 0.31 -7.10 -4.65
C TYR A 71 -0.32 -6.13 -5.66
N GLY A 72 -0.24 -4.83 -5.39
CA GLY A 72 -0.75 -3.77 -6.26
C GLY A 72 0.13 -3.46 -7.48
N ARG A 73 1.23 -4.21 -7.68
CA ARG A 73 2.24 -3.98 -8.74
C ARG A 73 2.67 -2.51 -8.84
N ALA A 74 2.94 -1.91 -7.68
CA ALA A 74 3.26 -0.48 -7.54
C ALA A 74 4.77 -0.21 -7.39
N GLU A 75 5.62 -1.21 -7.55
CA GLU A 75 7.07 -1.15 -7.34
C GLU A 75 7.71 -0.05 -8.18
N LYS A 76 7.31 0.05 -9.46
CA LYS A 76 7.86 1.04 -10.39
C LYS A 76 7.53 2.46 -9.95
N GLU A 77 6.28 2.72 -9.60
CA GLU A 77 5.81 4.03 -9.18
C GLU A 77 6.41 4.44 -7.83
N ILE A 78 6.52 3.50 -6.88
CA ILE A 78 7.14 3.75 -5.57
C ILE A 78 8.63 4.01 -5.72
N CYS A 79 9.36 3.22 -6.52
CA CYS A 79 10.77 3.45 -6.82
C CYS A 79 10.97 4.85 -7.39
N LYS A 80 10.19 5.22 -8.43
CA LYS A 80 10.29 6.53 -9.08
C LYS A 80 10.08 7.66 -8.07
N PHE A 81 9.06 7.55 -7.23
CA PHE A 81 8.76 8.56 -6.21
C PHE A 81 9.91 8.71 -5.20
N VAL A 82 10.38 7.60 -4.64
CA VAL A 82 11.46 7.61 -3.64
C VAL A 82 12.78 8.12 -4.23
N GLU A 83 13.13 7.73 -5.45
CA GLU A 83 14.34 8.22 -6.15
C GLU A 83 14.25 9.73 -6.42
N LYS A 84 13.09 10.21 -6.88
CA LYS A 84 12.86 11.62 -7.19
C LYS A 84 13.03 12.54 -5.97
N PHE A 85 12.57 12.09 -4.81
CA PHE A 85 12.58 12.89 -3.58
C PHE A 85 13.71 12.53 -2.60
N GLY A 86 14.47 11.47 -2.85
CA GLY A 86 15.52 11.00 -1.95
C GLY A 86 15.02 10.62 -0.55
N MET A 87 13.75 10.22 -0.42
CA MET A 87 13.16 9.93 0.89
C MET A 87 13.66 8.60 1.45
N PRO A 88 14.08 8.52 2.72
CA PRO A 88 14.43 7.24 3.33
C PRO A 88 13.20 6.33 3.38
N PHE A 89 13.41 5.02 3.24
CA PHE A 89 12.32 4.05 3.26
C PHE A 89 12.60 2.82 4.14
N LEU A 90 11.52 2.24 4.64
CA LEU A 90 11.51 1.06 5.50
C LEU A 90 10.58 0.00 4.90
N PRO A 91 11.10 -1.08 4.31
CA PRO A 91 10.27 -2.20 3.87
C PRO A 91 9.86 -3.07 5.06
N THR A 92 8.60 -3.46 5.10
CA THR A 92 8.11 -4.56 5.96
C THR A 92 8.73 -5.89 5.50
N PRO A 93 8.70 -6.98 6.32
CA PRO A 93 9.31 -8.26 5.94
C PRO A 93 8.90 -8.77 4.55
N MET A 94 7.61 -8.66 4.21
CA MET A 94 7.07 -9.01 2.89
C MET A 94 7.02 -7.84 1.90
N GLY A 95 7.40 -6.63 2.32
CA GLY A 95 7.63 -5.49 1.43
C GLY A 95 9.05 -5.47 0.84
N LYS A 96 9.96 -6.30 1.35
CA LYS A 96 11.29 -6.49 0.75
C LYS A 96 11.14 -7.01 -0.69
N GLY A 97 11.95 -6.46 -1.60
CA GLY A 97 11.88 -6.78 -3.02
C GLY A 97 11.01 -5.82 -3.84
N ALA A 98 10.20 -4.96 -3.20
CA ALA A 98 9.47 -3.90 -3.90
C ALA A 98 10.38 -2.80 -4.47
N MET A 99 11.63 -2.72 -4.00
CA MET A 99 12.64 -1.74 -4.43
C MET A 99 13.83 -2.46 -5.05
N LYS A 100 14.45 -1.85 -6.08
CA LYS A 100 15.66 -2.39 -6.73
C LYS A 100 16.89 -2.22 -5.83
N TRP A 101 17.54 -3.33 -5.49
CA TRP A 101 18.64 -3.38 -4.51
C TRP A 101 20.02 -2.94 -5.06
N TYR A 102 20.19 -2.82 -6.38
CA TYR A 102 21.48 -2.51 -7.01
C TYR A 102 21.64 -1.03 -7.39
N THR A 103 20.89 -0.16 -6.73
CA THR A 103 20.74 1.26 -7.08
C THR A 103 20.96 2.14 -5.87
N PHE A 104 21.00 3.48 -6.06
CA PHE A 104 21.05 4.47 -4.98
C PHE A 104 20.04 4.20 -3.84
N LEU A 105 18.89 3.61 -4.19
CA LEU A 105 17.87 3.13 -3.25
C LEU A 105 18.41 2.26 -2.10
N TYR A 106 19.47 1.47 -2.32
CA TYR A 106 20.06 0.65 -1.26
C TYR A 106 20.56 1.49 -0.08
N PHE A 107 21.17 2.66 -0.36
CA PHE A 107 21.79 3.51 0.66
C PHE A 107 20.78 4.29 1.53
N ILE A 108 19.57 4.52 1.01
CA ILE A 108 18.50 5.24 1.73
C ILE A 108 17.51 4.29 2.42
N CYS A 109 17.73 2.98 2.33
CA CYS A 109 16.98 1.98 3.08
C CYS A 109 17.37 2.00 4.56
N VAL A 110 16.42 2.31 5.44
CA VAL A 110 16.68 2.45 6.89
C VAL A 110 16.34 1.20 7.68
N ALA A 111 16.24 0.03 7.04
CA ALA A 111 15.83 -1.22 7.69
C ALA A 111 16.73 -1.60 8.88
N ALA A 112 18.04 -1.37 8.77
CA ALA A 112 19.01 -1.62 9.85
C ALA A 112 18.85 -0.66 11.05
N ALA A 113 18.28 0.52 10.83
CA ALA A 113 18.06 1.56 11.85
C ALA A 113 16.57 1.86 12.07
N SER A 114 15.70 0.87 11.84
CA SER A 114 14.24 1.03 11.81
C SER A 114 13.68 1.68 13.07
N SER A 115 14.13 1.25 14.25
CA SER A 115 13.68 1.83 15.53
C SER A 115 13.96 3.34 15.63
N ARG A 116 15.15 3.79 15.19
CA ARG A 116 15.52 5.20 15.21
C ARG A 116 14.75 5.99 14.14
N ALA A 117 14.58 5.40 12.95
CA ALA A 117 13.84 6.04 11.86
C ALA A 117 12.37 6.29 12.26
N LEU A 118 11.69 5.29 12.82
CA LEU A 118 10.30 5.41 13.29
C LEU A 118 10.14 6.44 14.42
N LEU A 119 11.10 6.50 15.34
CA LEU A 119 11.12 7.46 16.45
C LEU A 119 11.45 8.90 16.02
N LYS A 120 12.17 9.10 14.92
CA LYS A 120 12.62 10.43 14.47
C LYS A 120 11.77 11.01 13.34
N ALA A 121 11.02 10.18 12.63
CA ALA A 121 10.14 10.63 11.57
C ALA A 121 9.10 11.63 12.11
N ASP A 122 8.89 12.71 11.37
CA ASP A 122 7.82 13.68 11.62
C ASP A 122 6.62 13.48 10.69
N VAL A 123 6.86 12.92 9.49
CA VAL A 123 5.83 12.45 8.56
C VAL A 123 6.17 11.03 8.11
N ILE A 124 5.18 10.12 8.17
CA ILE A 124 5.30 8.78 7.62
C ILE A 124 4.28 8.59 6.48
N LEU A 125 4.77 8.20 5.31
CA LEU A 125 3.97 7.74 4.19
C LEU A 125 3.88 6.21 4.21
N LEU A 126 2.73 5.69 4.64
CA LEU A 126 2.45 4.26 4.79
C LEU A 126 1.79 3.71 3.53
N LEU A 127 2.52 2.89 2.77
CA LEU A 127 2.11 2.39 1.45
C LEU A 127 1.74 0.91 1.50
N GLY A 128 0.44 0.60 1.44
CA GLY A 128 -0.05 -0.79 1.38
C GLY A 128 0.40 -1.66 2.55
N ALA A 129 0.54 -1.04 3.72
CA ALA A 129 0.99 -1.65 4.96
C ALA A 129 -0.04 -1.38 6.06
N ARG A 130 -0.24 -2.36 6.94
CA ARG A 130 -1.10 -2.23 8.10
C ARG A 130 -0.28 -1.92 9.33
N LEU A 131 -0.76 -0.98 10.14
CA LEU A 131 -0.26 -0.72 11.48
C LEU A 131 -0.71 -1.86 12.41
N ASN A 132 -0.13 -3.04 12.24
CA ASN A 132 -0.37 -4.20 13.10
C ASN A 132 0.82 -4.41 14.07
N TRP A 133 0.86 -5.55 14.75
CA TRP A 133 1.90 -5.90 15.71
C TRP A 133 3.34 -5.78 15.15
N ILE A 134 3.56 -6.00 13.85
CA ILE A 134 4.89 -5.85 13.21
C ILE A 134 5.34 -4.39 13.22
N LEU A 135 4.40 -3.47 13.05
CA LEU A 135 4.62 -2.03 13.12
C LEU A 135 4.14 -1.44 14.46
N HIS A 136 4.07 -2.26 15.51
CA HIS A 136 3.67 -1.84 16.86
C HIS A 136 2.40 -1.00 16.91
N PHE A 137 1.45 -1.30 16.01
CA PHE A 137 0.19 -0.56 15.85
C PHE A 137 0.35 0.94 15.56
N GLY A 138 1.55 1.39 15.16
CA GLY A 138 1.87 2.81 14.96
C GLY A 138 1.99 3.62 16.26
N LEU A 139 2.15 2.94 17.41
CA LEU A 139 2.08 3.57 18.72
C LEU A 139 3.47 3.86 19.34
N PRO A 140 3.57 4.84 20.26
CA PRO A 140 4.71 4.99 21.15
C PRO A 140 4.92 3.73 22.03
N PRO A 141 6.15 3.46 22.49
CA PRO A 141 7.36 4.27 22.34
C PRO A 141 8.13 3.96 21.04
N ARG A 142 7.55 3.22 20.10
CA ARG A 142 8.24 2.82 18.85
C ARG A 142 8.10 3.87 17.75
N PHE A 143 6.96 4.54 17.71
CA PHE A 143 6.70 5.68 16.82
C PHE A 143 6.84 6.99 17.60
N ASN A 144 7.26 8.04 16.90
CA ASN A 144 7.16 9.39 17.42
C ASN A 144 5.68 9.71 17.75
N PRO A 145 5.33 10.10 19.00
CA PRO A 145 3.94 10.42 19.37
C PRO A 145 3.29 11.53 18.54
N GLN A 146 4.10 12.40 17.91
CA GLN A 146 3.63 13.53 17.12
C GLN A 146 3.74 13.29 15.60
N VAL A 147 4.02 12.07 15.17
CA VAL A 147 4.18 11.78 13.74
C VAL A 147 2.86 11.99 12.99
N LYS A 148 2.92 12.70 11.87
CA LYS A 148 1.81 12.80 10.93
C LYS A 148 1.83 11.57 10.02
N LEU A 149 0.70 10.88 9.90
CA LEU A 149 0.58 9.68 9.07
C LEU A 149 -0.20 9.98 7.79
N ILE A 150 0.37 9.63 6.65
CA ILE A 150 -0.32 9.57 5.35
C ILE A 150 -0.46 8.09 5.01
N GLN A 151 -1.69 7.59 4.96
CA GLN A 151 -1.95 6.16 4.76
C GLN A 151 -2.57 5.92 3.39
N VAL A 152 -1.98 5.03 2.60
CA VAL A 152 -2.52 4.57 1.32
C VAL A 152 -2.91 3.10 1.43
N ASP A 153 -4.21 2.81 1.28
CA ASP A 153 -4.72 1.44 1.30
C ASP A 153 -5.96 1.29 0.40
N ILE A 154 -6.15 0.08 -0.14
CA ILE A 154 -7.31 -0.30 -0.95
C ILE A 154 -8.48 -0.78 -0.07
N SER A 155 -8.21 -1.04 1.20
CA SER A 155 -9.13 -1.57 2.20
C SER A 155 -9.64 -0.41 3.07
N PRO A 156 -10.89 0.04 2.89
CA PRO A 156 -11.41 1.20 3.63
C PRO A 156 -11.43 0.94 5.15
N GLU A 157 -11.65 -0.30 5.57
CA GLU A 157 -11.63 -0.74 6.97
C GLU A 157 -10.25 -0.62 7.64
N GLU A 158 -9.15 -0.54 6.88
CA GLU A 158 -7.80 -0.36 7.45
C GLU A 158 -7.40 1.11 7.60
N LEU A 159 -8.11 2.03 6.95
CA LEU A 159 -7.82 3.46 7.01
C LEU A 159 -8.21 4.01 8.39
N GLY A 160 -7.22 4.30 9.22
CA GLY A 160 -7.46 4.79 10.58
C GLY A 160 -7.84 3.72 11.60
N ASN A 161 -7.69 2.44 11.29
CA ASN A 161 -8.05 1.33 12.18
C ASN A 161 -7.30 1.36 13.53
N ASN A 162 -6.02 1.73 13.54
CA ASN A 162 -5.21 1.77 14.78
C ASN A 162 -4.84 3.19 15.20
N VAL A 163 -4.31 3.98 14.26
CA VAL A 163 -3.97 5.39 14.48
C VAL A 163 -4.68 6.19 13.41
N LYS A 164 -5.37 7.26 13.82
CA LYS A 164 -6.02 8.18 12.90
C LYS A 164 -4.97 8.85 12.00
N PRO A 165 -4.95 8.61 10.68
CA PRO A 165 -4.00 9.26 9.79
C PRO A 165 -4.34 10.74 9.68
N THR A 166 -3.31 11.56 9.44
CA THR A 166 -3.48 12.95 9.04
C THR A 166 -4.15 13.04 7.67
N VAL A 167 -3.80 12.14 6.75
CA VAL A 167 -4.43 12.02 5.44
C VAL A 167 -4.61 10.54 5.09
N ALA A 168 -5.82 10.13 4.76
CA ALA A 168 -6.14 8.80 4.25
C ALA A 168 -6.38 8.87 2.74
N LEU A 169 -5.67 8.04 1.99
CA LEU A 169 -5.75 7.92 0.54
C LEU A 169 -6.30 6.53 0.21
N PHE A 170 -7.62 6.47 0.04
CA PHE A 170 -8.29 5.26 -0.41
C PHE A 170 -8.02 5.03 -1.91
N GLY A 171 -7.51 3.86 -2.27
CA GLY A 171 -7.40 3.47 -3.67
C GLY A 171 -6.30 2.47 -3.95
N ASP A 172 -6.20 2.07 -5.21
CA ASP A 172 -5.13 1.19 -5.67
C ASP A 172 -3.79 1.89 -5.57
N LEU A 173 -2.82 1.24 -4.93
CA LEU A 173 -1.54 1.84 -4.61
C LEU A 173 -0.78 2.33 -5.87
N SER A 174 -0.77 1.55 -6.96
CA SER A 174 -0.14 1.99 -8.23
C SER A 174 -0.84 3.22 -8.82
N SER A 175 -2.17 3.27 -8.74
CA SER A 175 -2.96 4.40 -9.26
C SER A 175 -2.78 5.66 -8.42
N VAL A 176 -2.83 5.52 -7.09
CA VAL A 176 -2.61 6.62 -6.14
C VAL A 176 -1.20 7.19 -6.29
N MET A 177 -0.17 6.34 -6.40
CA MET A 177 1.19 6.82 -6.62
C MET A 177 1.37 7.56 -7.96
N LYS A 178 0.63 7.18 -9.01
CA LYS A 178 0.58 7.96 -10.26
C LYS A 178 -0.09 9.32 -10.08
N GLN A 179 -1.18 9.39 -9.32
CA GLN A 179 -1.84 10.66 -9.00
C GLN A 179 -0.89 11.59 -8.24
N VAL A 180 -0.17 11.06 -7.25
CA VAL A 180 0.84 11.81 -6.48
C VAL A 180 1.94 12.32 -7.42
N ASP A 181 2.54 11.46 -8.24
CA ASP A 181 3.63 11.84 -9.16
C ASP A 181 3.19 12.91 -10.19
N HIS A 182 2.04 12.72 -10.83
CA HIS A 182 1.50 13.69 -11.79
C HIS A 182 1.17 15.04 -11.15
N ARG A 183 0.77 15.06 -9.87
CA ARG A 183 0.44 16.30 -9.16
C ARG A 183 1.68 17.04 -8.66
N VAL A 184 2.79 16.34 -8.46
CA VAL A 184 4.10 16.93 -8.14
C VAL A 184 4.69 17.68 -9.32
N ASP A 185 4.46 17.20 -10.54
CA ASP A 185 4.99 17.82 -11.78
C ASP A 185 4.20 19.06 -12.23
N LYS A 186 3.11 19.42 -11.53
CA LYS A 186 2.29 20.61 -11.77
C LYS A 186 2.50 21.65 -10.69
#